data_AF-A0A947EW38-F1
#
_entry.id   AF-A0A947EW38-F1
#
_cell.length_a   1.000
_cell.length_b   1.000
_cell.length_c   1.000
_cell.angle_alpha   90.00
_cell.angle_beta   90.00
_cell.angle_gamma   90.00
#
_symmetry.space_group_name_H-M   'P 1'
#
loop_
_entity.id
_entity.type
_entity.pdbx_description
1 polymer ?
#
loop_
_entity_poly.entity_id
_entity_poly.type
_entity_poly.pdbx_seq_one_letter_code
_entity_poly.pdbx_strand_id
1 'polypeptide(L)'
;QLGYSNASGSAFLNLIYGEQSLSDDALFQIDLTTGWDLSETFYLGFNGSYQTTDGEGFYGAALYPQLALSENFGLGLRAEYFKELEDGGPVYGADVRSIDFTLTGSYTLGGLIIKPELRLDSISEEVFLDQDLEATDNLASFVLAAIYAF
;
A
#
# COMPACT_ATOMS: atom_id res chain seq x y z
N GLN A 1 7.81 -14.04 13.45
CA GLN A 1 6.72 -14.18 12.44
C GLN A 1 5.86 -15.38 12.81
N LEU A 2 4.54 -15.20 12.79
CA LEU A 2 3.52 -16.24 12.93
C LEU A 2 2.70 -16.26 11.63
N GLY A 3 2.42 -17.44 11.09
CA GLY A 3 1.74 -17.58 9.81
C GLY A 3 0.66 -18.65 9.82
N TYR A 4 -0.40 -18.41 9.04
CA TYR A 4 -1.43 -19.38 8.69
C TYR A 4 -1.67 -19.33 7.19
N SER A 5 -1.87 -20.50 6.56
CA SER A 5 -2.19 -20.59 5.14
C SER A 5 -3.08 -21.80 4.87
N ASN A 6 -4.00 -21.65 3.93
CA ASN A 6 -4.81 -22.74 3.38
C ASN A 6 -5.01 -22.53 1.87
N ALA A 7 -5.93 -23.29 1.26
CA ALA A 7 -6.18 -23.22 -0.18
C ALA A 7 -6.78 -21.89 -0.65
N SER A 8 -7.45 -21.15 0.23
CA SER A 8 -8.15 -19.90 -0.09
C SER A 8 -7.32 -18.65 0.26
N GLY A 9 -6.19 -18.79 0.93
CA GLY A 9 -5.45 -17.60 1.36
C GLY A 9 -4.43 -17.84 2.46
N SER A 10 -3.88 -16.72 2.94
CA SER A 10 -2.87 -16.73 3.99
C SER A 10 -2.94 -15.47 4.86
N ALA A 11 -2.38 -15.57 6.06
CA ALA A 11 -2.23 -14.48 7.01
C ALA A 11 -0.89 -14.62 7.72
N PHE A 12 -0.15 -13.52 7.81
CA PHE A 12 1.15 -13.44 8.44
C PHE A 12 1.15 -12.28 9.42
N LEU A 13 1.41 -12.58 10.68
CA LEU A 13 1.66 -11.61 11.73
C LEU A 13 3.18 -11.54 11.96
N ASN A 14 3.75 -10.36 11.75
CA ASN A 14 5.16 -10.09 11.93
C ASN A 14 5.34 -9.18 13.14
N LEU A 15 6.46 -9.37 13.83
CA LEU A 15 6.85 -8.55 14.97
C LEU A 15 8.36 -8.38 14.93
N ILE A 16 8.80 -7.13 15.08
CA ILE A 16 10.19 -6.73 15.25
C ILE A 16 10.27 -5.93 16.55
N TYR A 17 11.24 -6.25 17.40
CA TYR A 17 11.55 -5.49 18.60
C TYR A 17 13.05 -5.45 18.83
N GLY A 18 13.58 -4.25 19.08
CA GLY A 18 14.98 -4.04 19.44
C GLY A 18 15.58 -2.83 18.75
N GLU A 19 16.86 -2.56 19.02
CA GLU A 19 17.62 -1.49 18.41
C GLU A 19 17.74 -1.73 16.88
N GLN A 20 17.29 -0.78 16.07
CA GLN A 20 17.31 -0.85 14.60
C GLN A 20 18.08 0.31 13.94
N SER A 21 18.60 1.24 14.75
CA SER A 21 19.36 2.42 14.33
C SER A 21 20.60 2.57 15.23
N LEU A 22 21.37 3.65 15.06
CA LEU A 22 22.44 4.03 15.98
C LEU A 22 21.92 4.70 17.27
N SER A 23 20.60 4.84 17.42
CA SER A 23 19.94 5.30 18.65
C SER A 23 19.83 4.15 19.64
N ASP A 24 19.99 4.42 20.93
CA ASP A 24 19.82 3.41 22.00
C ASP A 24 18.35 2.95 22.17
N ASP A 25 17.40 3.63 21.51
CA ASP A 25 15.97 3.34 21.62
C ASP A 25 15.55 2.10 20.82
N ALA A 26 14.74 1.26 21.46
CA ALA A 26 14.22 0.05 20.85
C ALA A 26 13.04 0.38 19.94
N LEU A 27 13.16 0.00 18.67
CA LEU A 27 12.05 -0.01 17.74
C LEU A 27 11.08 -1.12 18.11
N PHE A 28 9.79 -0.83 18.10
CA PHE A 28 8.71 -1.81 18.10
C PHE A 28 7.95 -1.71 16.79
N GLN A 29 7.79 -2.82 16.08
CA GLN A 29 6.92 -2.91 14.92
C GLN A 29 6.09 -4.18 14.96
N ILE A 30 4.82 -4.05 14.61
CA ILE A 30 3.91 -5.16 14.37
C ILE A 30 3.18 -4.93 13.05
N ASP A 31 3.07 -5.97 12.23
CA ASP A 31 2.31 -5.90 10.99
C ASP A 31 1.53 -7.18 10.69
N LEU A 32 0.39 -7.01 10.03
CA LEU A 32 -0.45 -8.07 9.53
C LEU A 32 -0.52 -7.96 8.01
N THR A 33 -0.12 -9.00 7.31
CA THR A 33 -0.33 -9.16 5.87
C THR A 33 -1.21 -10.36 5.63
N THR A 34 -2.34 -10.18 4.96
CA THR A 34 -3.29 -11.26 4.69
C THR A 34 -3.99 -11.08 3.36
N GLY A 35 -4.38 -12.19 2.74
CA GLY A 35 -5.07 -12.20 1.46
C GLY A 35 -5.89 -13.46 1.29
N TRP A 36 -7.10 -13.29 0.74
CA TRP A 36 -8.09 -14.36 0.63
C TRP A 36 -8.86 -14.29 -0.69
N ASP A 37 -8.95 -15.43 -1.37
CA ASP A 37 -9.93 -15.69 -2.41
C ASP A 37 -11.29 -15.93 -1.74
N LEU A 38 -12.15 -14.91 -1.78
CA LEU A 38 -13.49 -14.96 -1.19
C LEU A 38 -14.52 -15.58 -2.14
N SER A 39 -14.21 -15.62 -3.43
CA SER A 39 -14.93 -16.38 -4.46
C SER A 39 -13.97 -16.72 -5.62
N GLU A 40 -14.47 -17.42 -6.65
CA GLU A 40 -13.70 -17.69 -7.89
C GLU A 40 -13.28 -16.40 -8.63
N THR A 41 -13.95 -15.28 -8.38
CA THR A 41 -13.71 -14.01 -9.10
C THR A 41 -13.30 -12.87 -8.19
N PHE A 42 -13.34 -13.03 -6.86
CA PHE A 42 -13.09 -11.96 -5.91
C PHE A 42 -12.00 -12.32 -4.90
N TYR A 43 -10.92 -11.55 -4.93
CA TYR A 43 -9.83 -11.60 -3.96
C TYR A 43 -9.85 -10.34 -3.09
N LEU A 44 -9.57 -10.50 -1.80
CA LEU A 44 -9.38 -9.39 -0.86
C LEU A 44 -8.06 -9.55 -0.10
N GLY A 45 -7.17 -8.59 -0.31
CA GLY A 45 -5.96 -8.42 0.49
C GLY A 45 -6.08 -7.32 1.54
N PHE A 46 -5.31 -7.44 2.60
CA PHE A 46 -5.07 -6.43 3.62
C PHE A 46 -3.60 -6.46 4.03
N ASN A 47 -3.00 -5.29 4.17
CA ASN A 47 -1.72 -5.10 4.85
C ASN A 47 -1.88 -3.96 5.85
N GLY A 48 -1.39 -4.12 7.07
CA GLY A 48 -1.40 -3.06 8.07
C GLY A 48 -0.19 -3.16 8.96
N SER A 49 0.36 -2.01 9.36
CA SER A 49 1.56 -1.92 10.16
C SER A 49 1.46 -0.78 11.18
N TYR A 50 2.05 -1.00 12.34
CA TYR A 50 2.32 0.02 13.35
C TYR A 50 3.78 -0.10 13.73
N GLN A 51 4.51 1.01 13.71
CA GLN A 51 5.90 1.10 14.11
C GLN A 51 6.10 2.31 15.03
N THR A 52 6.88 2.15 16.09
CA THR A 52 7.34 3.26 16.93
C THR A 52 8.74 3.03 17.48
N THR A 53 9.49 4.12 17.64
CA THR A 53 10.75 4.22 18.38
C THR A 53 10.69 5.52 19.19
N ASP A 54 10.65 5.43 20.52
CA ASP A 54 10.53 6.58 21.44
C ASP A 54 9.43 7.61 21.07
N GLY A 55 8.24 7.12 20.69
CA GLY A 55 7.10 7.98 20.32
C GLY A 55 7.06 8.42 18.85
N GLU A 56 8.21 8.44 18.17
CA GLU A 56 8.28 8.66 16.72
C GLU A 56 7.90 7.39 15.96
N GLY A 57 7.31 7.52 14.76
CA GLY A 57 6.99 6.38 13.92
C GLY A 57 5.77 6.59 13.03
N PHE A 58 5.05 5.51 12.73
CA PHE A 58 3.87 5.56 11.87
C PHE A 58 2.89 4.42 12.14
N TYR A 59 1.69 4.58 11.61
CA TYR A 59 0.78 3.48 11.35
C TYR A 59 0.09 3.64 10.01
N GLY A 60 -0.25 2.52 9.40
CA GLY A 60 -0.92 2.54 8.11
C GLY A 60 -1.59 1.22 7.80
N ALA A 61 -2.51 1.27 6.84
CA ALA A 61 -3.18 0.10 6.33
C ALA A 61 -3.52 0.28 4.85
N ALA A 62 -3.53 -0.83 4.13
CA ALA A 62 -3.83 -0.93 2.72
C ALA A 62 -4.83 -2.08 2.48
N LEU A 63 -5.86 -1.81 1.68
CA LEU A 63 -6.85 -2.79 1.23
C LEU A 63 -6.69 -3.05 -0.28
N TYR A 64 -6.82 -4.31 -0.67
CA TYR A 64 -6.57 -4.78 -2.03
C TYR A 64 -7.73 -5.63 -2.57
N PRO A 65 -8.94 -5.10 -2.76
CA PRO A 65 -9.99 -5.81 -3.49
C PRO A 65 -9.61 -5.96 -4.96
N GLN A 66 -9.74 -7.17 -5.49
CA GLN A 66 -9.52 -7.49 -6.90
C GLN A 66 -10.68 -8.32 -7.44
N LEU A 67 -11.16 -7.95 -8.63
CA LEU A 67 -12.29 -8.57 -9.29
C LEU A 67 -11.91 -9.03 -10.70
N ALA A 68 -12.02 -10.33 -10.94
CA ALA A 68 -11.97 -10.90 -12.28
C ALA A 68 -13.31 -10.64 -12.97
N LEU A 69 -13.29 -9.92 -14.09
CA LEU A 69 -14.47 -9.57 -14.88
C LEU A 69 -14.66 -10.50 -16.09
N SER A 70 -13.58 -11.14 -16.53
CA SER A 70 -13.57 -12.17 -17.57
C SER A 70 -12.30 -13.02 -17.46
N GLU A 71 -12.14 -14.00 -18.34
CA GLU A 71 -10.93 -14.84 -18.40
C GLU A 71 -9.64 -14.04 -18.67
N ASN A 72 -9.75 -12.88 -19.32
CA ASN A 72 -8.61 -12.09 -19.76
C ASN A 72 -8.58 -10.67 -19.18
N PHE A 73 -9.52 -10.31 -18.32
CA PHE A 73 -9.59 -8.97 -17.75
C PHE A 73 -9.99 -8.97 -16.28
N GLY A 74 -9.24 -8.22 -15.47
CA GLY A 74 -9.56 -7.94 -14.07
C GLY A 74 -9.30 -6.49 -13.70
N LEU A 75 -9.94 -6.07 -12.61
CA LEU A 75 -9.72 -4.77 -11.96
C LEU A 75 -9.19 -5.01 -10.55
N GLY A 76 -8.21 -4.22 -10.14
CA GLY A 76 -7.73 -4.14 -8.76
C GLY A 76 -7.80 -2.72 -8.26
N LEU A 77 -8.21 -2.53 -7.01
CA LEU A 77 -8.06 -1.27 -6.29
C LEU A 77 -7.09 -1.51 -5.14
N ARG A 78 -6.18 -0.55 -4.93
CA ARG A 78 -5.42 -0.40 -3.69
C ARG A 78 -5.91 0.88 -3.02
N ALA A 79 -6.37 0.77 -1.78
CA ALA A 79 -6.76 1.91 -0.95
C ALA A 79 -5.88 1.95 0.29
N GLU A 80 -5.16 3.05 0.49
CA GLU A 80 -4.12 3.19 1.50
C GLU A 80 -4.44 4.35 2.44
N TYR A 81 -4.14 4.13 3.71
CA TYR A 81 -4.07 5.17 4.73
C TYR A 81 -2.72 5.03 5.42
N PHE A 82 -1.98 6.12 5.57
CA PHE A 82 -0.73 6.16 6.32
C PHE A 82 -0.68 7.44 7.14
N LYS A 83 -0.24 7.33 8.40
CA LYS A 83 -0.11 8.45 9.31
C LYS A 83 1.15 8.32 10.14
N GLU A 84 1.88 9.42 10.24
CA GLU A 84 3.04 9.58 11.11
C GLU A 84 2.61 9.98 12.52
N LEU A 85 3.37 9.56 13.52
CA LEU A 85 3.04 9.82 14.92
C LEU A 85 3.26 11.29 15.27
N GLU A 86 2.66 11.73 16.37
CA GLU A 86 2.68 13.14 16.81
C GLU A 86 4.09 13.64 17.15
N ASP A 87 4.97 12.73 17.59
CA ASP A 87 6.34 13.08 17.97
C ASP A 87 7.31 13.07 16.75
N GLY A 88 6.90 12.48 15.63
CA GLY A 88 7.72 12.40 14.42
C GLY A 88 7.37 11.21 13.52
N GLY A 89 7.90 11.25 12.30
CA GLY A 89 7.77 10.14 11.35
C GLY A 89 8.86 10.12 10.28
N PRO A 90 8.99 9.00 9.55
CA PRO A 90 10.11 8.73 8.66
C PRO A 90 10.03 9.38 7.25
N VAL A 91 8.90 10.00 6.87
CA VAL A 91 8.62 10.42 5.49
C VAL A 91 8.35 11.92 5.36
N TYR A 92 7.25 12.42 5.93
CA TYR A 92 6.76 13.79 5.69
C TYR A 92 6.90 14.69 6.93
N GLY A 93 6.76 14.12 8.12
CA GLY A 93 6.92 14.81 9.39
C GLY A 93 5.88 14.40 10.43
N ALA A 94 5.99 15.00 11.62
CA ALA A 94 5.07 14.74 12.71
C ALA A 94 3.60 14.99 12.33
N ASP A 95 2.71 14.09 12.74
CA ASP A 95 1.25 14.15 12.55
C ASP A 95 0.74 14.21 11.09
N VAL A 96 1.61 14.04 10.09
CA VAL A 96 1.23 14.04 8.68
C VAL A 96 0.51 12.75 8.31
N ARG A 97 -0.58 12.85 7.54
CA ARG A 97 -1.32 11.70 7.02
C ARG A 97 -1.46 11.75 5.51
N SER A 98 -1.60 10.57 4.90
CA SER A 98 -1.91 10.38 3.48
C SER A 98 -3.07 9.41 3.29
N ILE A 99 -3.85 9.65 2.24
CA ILE A 99 -4.90 8.76 1.74
C ILE A 99 -4.67 8.62 0.24
N ASP A 100 -4.40 7.38 -0.18
CA ASP A 100 -4.02 7.11 -1.56
C ASP A 100 -4.92 6.03 -2.15
N PHE A 101 -5.30 6.21 -3.42
CA PHE A 101 -6.09 5.25 -4.19
C PHE A 101 -5.38 4.94 -5.49
N THR A 102 -5.20 3.66 -5.80
CA THR A 102 -4.66 3.19 -7.08
C THR A 102 -5.62 2.19 -7.71
N LEU A 103 -6.20 2.55 -8.87
CA LEU A 103 -7.05 1.66 -9.66
C LEU A 103 -6.26 1.12 -10.85
N THR A 104 -6.13 -0.20 -10.93
CA THR A 104 -5.36 -0.88 -11.95
C THR A 104 -6.25 -1.82 -12.76
N GLY A 105 -6.26 -1.63 -14.08
CA GLY A 105 -6.78 -2.64 -15.00
C GLY A 105 -5.70 -3.65 -15.36
N SER A 106 -6.08 -4.91 -15.61
CA SER A 106 -5.15 -5.94 -16.06
C SER A 106 -5.77 -6.73 -17.20
N TYR A 107 -5.31 -6.49 -18.42
CA TYR A 107 -5.78 -7.18 -19.63
C TYR A 107 -4.70 -8.09 -20.20
N THR A 108 -5.02 -9.36 -20.41
CA THR A 108 -4.09 -10.37 -20.93
C THR A 108 -4.48 -10.79 -22.35
N LEU A 109 -3.54 -10.72 -23.29
CA LEU A 109 -3.70 -11.14 -24.67
C LEU A 109 -2.52 -12.03 -25.09
N GLY A 110 -2.69 -13.34 -24.97
CA GLY A 110 -1.60 -14.29 -25.20
C GLY A 110 -0.45 -14.05 -24.21
N GLY A 111 0.76 -13.83 -24.72
CA GLY A 111 1.94 -13.50 -23.90
C GLY A 111 2.04 -12.03 -23.48
N LEU A 112 1.11 -11.17 -23.91
CA LEU A 112 1.10 -9.74 -23.59
C LEU A 112 0.12 -9.43 -22.46
N ILE A 113 0.54 -8.62 -21.50
CA ILE A 113 -0.31 -8.05 -20.46
C ILE A 113 -0.24 -6.53 -20.56
N ILE A 114 -1.39 -5.86 -20.59
CA ILE A 114 -1.52 -4.41 -20.56
C ILE A 114 -2.14 -4.01 -19.22
N LYS A 115 -1.49 -3.07 -18.52
CA LYS A 115 -1.92 -2.57 -17.20
C LYS A 115 -2.00 -1.04 -17.19
N PRO A 116 -3.16 -0.45 -17.46
CA PRO A 116 -3.41 0.96 -17.15
C PRO A 116 -3.62 1.12 -15.64
N GLU A 117 -3.04 2.15 -15.06
CA GLU A 117 -3.13 2.48 -13.65
C GLU A 117 -3.43 3.97 -13.47
N LEU A 118 -4.45 4.28 -12.67
CA LEU A 118 -4.77 5.62 -12.22
C LEU A 118 -4.53 5.68 -10.71
N ARG A 119 -3.70 6.63 -10.27
CA ARG A 119 -3.40 6.86 -8.87
C ARG A 119 -3.78 8.28 -8.44
N LEU A 120 -4.35 8.39 -7.26
CA LEU A 120 -4.79 9.63 -6.61
C LEU A 120 -4.24 9.63 -5.19
N ASP A 121 -3.44 10.63 -4.84
CA ASP A 121 -2.83 10.80 -3.53
C ASP A 121 -3.33 12.10 -2.90
N SER A 122 -3.59 12.07 -1.60
CA SER A 122 -3.98 13.24 -0.81
C SER A 122 -3.24 13.21 0.53
N ILE A 123 -2.43 14.23 0.78
CA ILE A 123 -1.56 14.35 1.95
C ILE A 123 -2.05 15.55 2.77
N SER A 124 -1.90 15.53 4.10
CA SER A 124 -2.32 16.66 4.93
C SER A 124 -1.42 17.89 4.84
N GLU A 125 -0.31 17.80 4.10
CA GLU A 125 0.71 18.83 3.93
C GLU A 125 1.04 19.00 2.45
N GLU A 126 1.49 20.19 2.06
CA GLU A 126 1.89 20.51 0.70
C GLU A 126 3.29 19.94 0.39
N VAL A 127 3.31 18.68 -0.04
CA VAL A 127 4.56 17.96 -0.34
C VAL A 127 4.80 17.75 -1.83
N PHE A 128 3.83 18.08 -2.68
CA PHE A 128 3.92 18.00 -4.13
C PHE A 128 4.08 19.37 -4.77
N LEU A 129 4.43 19.36 -6.07
CA LEU A 129 4.40 20.54 -6.92
C LEU A 129 3.39 20.32 -8.05
N ASP A 130 2.61 21.35 -8.35
CA ASP A 130 1.73 21.36 -9.50
C ASP A 130 2.46 21.74 -10.81
N GLN A 131 1.71 21.96 -11.89
CA GLN A 131 2.27 22.30 -13.20
C GLN A 131 2.87 23.70 -13.26
N ASP A 132 2.47 24.59 -12.36
CA ASP A 132 2.97 25.96 -12.24
C ASP A 132 4.13 26.06 -11.23
N LEU A 133 4.57 24.91 -10.68
CA LEU A 133 5.59 24.77 -9.63
C LEU A 133 5.16 25.36 -8.28
N GLU A 134 3.86 25.46 -8.04
CA GLU A 134 3.29 25.84 -6.75
C GLU A 134 3.08 24.59 -5.89
N ALA A 135 3.23 24.76 -4.57
CA ALA A 135 3.09 23.67 -3.62
C ALA A 135 1.62 23.18 -3.54
N THR A 136 1.43 21.87 -3.46
CA THR A 136 0.09 21.27 -3.36
C THR A 136 0.12 19.98 -2.53
N ASP A 137 -1.04 19.64 -1.98
CA ASP A 137 -1.30 18.53 -1.08
C ASP A 137 -1.87 17.30 -1.80
N ASN A 138 -2.15 17.38 -3.10
CA ASN A 138 -2.73 16.30 -3.89
C ASN A 138 -1.92 16.00 -5.15
N LEU A 139 -1.91 14.72 -5.56
CA LEU A 139 -1.29 14.26 -6.80
C LEU A 139 -2.21 13.31 -7.54
N ALA A 140 -2.35 13.51 -8.85
CA ALA A 140 -3.01 12.56 -9.74
C ALA A 140 -2.02 12.09 -10.80
N SER A 141 -1.93 10.77 -11.01
CA SER A 141 -1.04 10.19 -12.01
C SER A 141 -1.71 9.06 -12.78
N PHE A 142 -1.32 8.93 -14.06
CA PHE A 142 -1.74 7.84 -14.92
C PHE A 142 -0.52 7.19 -15.53
N VAL A 143 -0.42 5.86 -15.41
CA VAL A 143 0.68 5.06 -15.94
C VAL A 143 0.11 3.92 -16.80
N LEU A 144 0.77 3.63 -17.91
CA LEU A 144 0.44 2.48 -18.75
C LEU A 144 1.66 1.56 -18.83
N ALA A 145 1.52 0.35 -18.30
CA ALA A 145 2.52 -0.70 -18.41
C ALA A 145 2.10 -1.75 -19.47
N ALA A 146 3.10 -2.24 -20.22
CA ALA A 146 2.96 -3.37 -21.11
C ALA A 146 4.06 -4.39 -20.76
N ILE A 147 3.65 -5.62 -20.45
CA ILE A 147 4.52 -6.71 -20.02
C ILE A 147 4.39 -7.84 -21.04
N TYR A 148 5.50 -8.27 -21.63
CA TYR A 148 5.51 -9.38 -22.58
C TYR A 148 6.37 -10.52 -22.04
N ALA A 149 5.80 -11.72 -21.96
CA ALA A 149 6.48 -12.94 -21.57
C ALA A 149 6.53 -13.91 -22.76
N PHE A 150 7.70 -14.52 -22.99
CA PHE A 150 8.00 -15.46 -24.08
C PHE A 150 8.12 -16.91 -23.57
#